data_AF-A0A6J4N7C7-F1
#
_entry.id   AF-A0A6J4N7C7-F1
#
_cell.length_a   1.000
_cell.length_b   1.000
_cell.length_c   1.000
_cell.angle_alpha   90.00
_cell.angle_beta   90.00
_cell.angle_gamma   90.00
#
_symmetry.space_group_name_H-M   'P 1'
#
loop_
_entity.id
_entity.type
_entity.pdbx_description
1 polymer ?
#
loop_
_entity_poly.entity_id
_entity_poly.type
_entity_poly.pdbx_seq_one_letter_code
_entity_poly.pdbx_strand_id
1 'polypeptide(L)' 'MFADPAVTALLIDPLASNTRAHRFYERLGFQFVEQRRFGKDDCWVYSSFQSYEVQ' A
#
# COMPACT_ATOMS: atom_id res chain seq x y z
N MET A 1 -7.31 -14.91 -1.74
CA MET A 1 -8.01 -14.65 -0.47
C MET A 1 -6.98 -14.53 0.63
N PHE A 2 -7.09 -13.55 1.53
CA PHE A 2 -6.23 -13.49 2.72
C PHE A 2 -6.51 -14.67 3.66
N ALA A 3 -5.51 -15.08 4.42
CA ALA A 3 -5.64 -16.20 5.36
C ALA A 3 -6.61 -15.86 6.52
N ASP A 4 -6.60 -14.60 6.96
CA ASP A 4 -7.56 -14.08 7.93
C ASP A 4 -8.62 -13.23 7.18
N PRO A 5 -9.91 -13.61 7.24
CA PRO A 5 -10.99 -12.87 6.59
C PRO A 5 -11.23 -11.47 7.17
N ALA A 6 -10.72 -11.16 8.36
CA ALA A 6 -10.77 -9.81 8.94
C ALA A 6 -9.77 -8.84 8.28
N VAL A 7 -8.76 -9.36 7.56
CA VAL A 7 -7.83 -8.52 6.81
C VAL A 7 -8.50 -8.06 5.52
N THR A 8 -8.70 -6.75 5.39
CA THR A 8 -9.40 -6.15 4.25
C THR A 8 -8.47 -5.47 3.24
N ALA A 9 -7.23 -5.17 3.65
CA ALA A 9 -6.24 -4.50 2.82
C ALA A 9 -4.80 -4.80 3.26
N LEU A 10 -3.86 -4.60 2.33
CA LEU A 10 -2.42 -4.52 2.61
C LEU A 10 -1.97 -3.06 2.57
N LEU A 11 -1.17 -2.64 3.54
CA LEU A 11 -0.51 -1.33 3.57
C LEU A 11 1.01 -1.50 3.43
N ILE A 12 1.64 -0.64 2.64
CA ILE A 12 3.09 -0.61 2.44
C ILE A 12 3.55 0.87 2.44
N ASP A 13 4.64 1.18 3.14
CA ASP A 13 5.10 2.54 3.43
C ASP A 13 6.56 2.81 2.99
N PRO A 14 6.90 2.77 1.68
CA PRO A 14 8.23 3.16 1.24
C PRO A 14 8.56 4.60 1.65
N LEU A 15 9.84 4.85 1.96
CA LEU A 15 10.36 6.21 2.09
C LEU A 15 9.90 7.08 0.91
N ALA A 16 9.52 8.33 1.17
CA ALA A 16 9.08 9.30 0.17
C ALA A 16 10.16 9.59 -0.88
N SER A 17 11.43 9.34 -0.56
CA SER A 17 12.54 9.45 -1.49
C SER A 17 12.70 8.24 -2.41
N ASN A 18 12.10 7.09 -2.09
CA ASN A 18 12.27 5.84 -2.83
C ASN A 18 11.31 5.73 -4.02
N THR A 19 11.53 6.58 -5.02
CA THR A 19 10.72 6.67 -6.24
C THR A 19 10.67 5.36 -7.05
N ARG A 20 11.67 4.49 -6.91
CA ARG A 20 11.67 3.16 -7.53
C ARG A 20 10.62 2.24 -6.89
N ALA A 21 10.51 2.27 -5.57
CA ALA A 21 9.51 1.49 -4.85
C ALA A 21 8.08 1.98 -5.18
N HIS A 22 7.88 3.30 -5.25
CA HIS A 22 6.59 3.90 -5.64
C HIS A 22 6.09 3.34 -6.97
N ARG A 23 6.90 3.45 -8.03
CA ARG A 23 6.56 2.93 -9.37
C ARG A 23 6.35 1.42 -9.38
N PHE A 24 7.07 0.69 -8.54
CA PHE A 24 6.92 -0.75 -8.43
C PHE A 24 5.54 -1.12 -7.86
N TYR A 25 5.13 -0.49 -6.75
CA TYR A 25 3.86 -0.79 -6.11
C TYR A 25 2.66 -0.31 -6.95
N GLU A 26 2.75 0.85 -7.59
CA GLU A 26 1.73 1.33 -8.53
C GLU A 26 1.49 0.33 -9.67
N ARG A 27 2.55 -0.27 -10.23
CA ARG A 27 2.44 -1.31 -11.28
C ARG A 27 1.81 -2.61 -10.78
N LEU A 28 1.94 -2.91 -9.49
CA LEU A 28 1.26 -4.04 -8.86
C LEU A 28 -0.20 -3.73 -8.49
N GLY A 29 -0.69 -2.52 -8.78
CA GLY A 29 -2.06 -2.11 -8.52
C GLY A 29 -2.28 -1.50 -7.14
N PHE A 30 -1.23 -1.28 -6.35
CA PHE A 30 -1.36 -0.48 -5.13
C PHE A 30 -1.72 0.97 -5.46
N GLN A 31 -2.57 1.57 -4.65
CA GLN A 31 -3.03 2.94 -4.78
C GLN A 31 -2.37 3.80 -3.71
N PHE A 32 -1.91 4.99 -4.08
CA PHE A 32 -1.40 5.97 -3.12
C PHE A 32 -2.53 6.45 -2.20
N VAL A 33 -2.25 6.53 -0.89
CA VAL A 33 -3.20 6.96 0.13
C VAL A 33 -2.81 8.34 0.65
N GLU A 34 -1.59 8.47 1.20
CA GLU A 34 -1.11 9.70 1.80
C GLU A 34 0.42 9.72 1.93
N GLN A 35 1.00 10.90 2.18
CA GLN A 35 2.34 11.01 2.72
C GLN A 35 2.25 11.22 4.23
N ARG A 36 3.01 10.43 4.99
CA ARG A 36 3.01 10.47 6.45
C ARG A 36 4.42 10.32 7.00
N ARG A 37 4.74 11.04 8.07
CA ARG A 37 5.99 10.88 8.80
C ARG A 37 5.86 9.81 9.87
N PHE A 38 6.71 8.79 9.80
CA PHE A 38 6.85 7.74 10.82
C PHE A 38 8.20 7.91 11.51
N GLY A 39 8.17 8.38 12.77
CA GLY A 39 9.40 8.72 13.49
C GLY A 39 10.17 9.83 12.77
N LYS A 40 11.32 9.49 12.19
CA LYS A 40 12.18 10.42 11.45
C LYS A 40 12.04 10.31 9.93
N ASP A 41 11.28 9.33 9.47
CA ASP A 41 11.17 8.99 8.06
C ASP A 41 9.87 9.57 7.47
N ASP A 42 9.99 10.31 6.37
CA ASP A 42 8.85 10.69 5.56
C ASP A 42 8.55 9.53 4.59
N CYS A 43 7.37 8.93 4.69
CA CYS A 43 6.96 7.80 3.86
C CYS A 43 5.72 8.14 3.03
N TRP A 44 5.56 7.43 1.92
CA TRP A 44 4.31 7.38 1.16
C TRP A 44 3.59 6.09 1.50
N VAL A 45 2.33 6.19 1.91
CA VAL A 45 1.50 5.04 2.25
C VAL A 45 0.72 4.63 1.01
N TYR A 46 0.82 3.35 0.67
CA TYR A 46 0.09 2.72 -0.42
C TYR A 46 -0.81 1.61 0.13
N SER A 47 -1.97 1.40 -0.49
CA SER A 47 -2.87 0.29 -0.15
C SER A 47 -3.24 -0.56 -1.36
N SER A 48 -3.49 -1.85 -1.11
CA SER A 48 -4.15 -2.74 -2.06
C SER A 48 -5.33 -3.41 -1.36
N PHE A 49 -6.51 -3.33 -1.99
CA PHE A 49 -7.73 -3.97 -1.50
C PHE A 49 -7.88 -5.34 -2.14
N GLN A 50 -8.43 -6.29 -1.38
CA GLN A 50 -8.90 -7.52 -1.99
C GLN A 50 -10.16 -7.23 -2.79
N SER A 51 -10.13 -7.49 -4.10
CA SER A 51 -11.35 -7.57 -4.90
C SER A 51 -12.18 -8.76 -4.42
N TYR A 52 -13.41 -8.51 -3.98
CA TYR A 52 -14.40 -9.57 -3.78
C TYR A 52 -15.10 -9.84 -5.12
N GLU A 53 -15.09 -11.08 -5.58
CA GLU A 53 -16.07 -11.52 -6.59
C GLU A 53 -17.44 -11.53 -5.91
N VAL A 54 -18.32 -10.62 -6.35
CA VAL A 54 -19.74 -10.69 -6.01
C VAL A 54 -20.34 -11.79 -6.89
N GLN A 55 -20.76 -12.90 -6.28
CA GLN A 55 -21.60 -13.91 -6.93
C GLN A 55 -23.02 -13.37 -7.13
#